data_AF-A0A1V5PG13-F1
#
_entry.id   AF-A0A1V5PG13-F1
#
_cell.length_a   1.000
_cell.length_b   1.000
_cell.length_c   1.000
_cell.angle_alpha   90.00
_cell.angle_beta   90.00
_cell.angle_gamma   90.00
#
_symmetry.space_group_name_H-M   'P 1'
#
loop_
_entity.id
_entity.type
_entity.pdbx_description
1 polymer ?
#
loop_
_entity_poly.entity_id
_entity_poly.type
_entity_poly.pdbx_seq_one_letter_code
_entity_poly.pdbx_strand_id
1 'polypeptide(L)'
;MSKMLKTTFLSHAVVAGIPGLLLLIIPGRFLLALGWAPIDPVLSRVLGAAFLALAWSSFQGWRRASQAEIRTLVELELAFTTLACVGLLRHLLFARWPFVVWLLFAVFALYALAWAAALFQRQR
;
A
#
# COMPACT_ATOMS: atom_id res chain seq x y z
N MET A 1 -18.80 8.18 -7.93
CA MET A 1 -17.95 7.19 -7.24
C MET A 1 -18.74 6.61 -6.07
N SER A 2 -18.66 5.29 -5.82
CA SER A 2 -19.35 4.67 -4.68
C SER A 2 -18.74 5.10 -3.34
N LYS A 3 -19.51 5.04 -2.26
CA LYS A 3 -19.03 5.38 -0.90
C LYS A 3 -17.84 4.49 -0.50
N MET A 4 -17.89 3.21 -0.87
CA MET A 4 -16.80 2.25 -0.67
C MET A 4 -15.53 2.74 -1.35
N LEU A 5 -15.55 2.98 -2.66
CA LEU A 5 -14.36 3.38 -3.43
C LEU A 5 -13.77 4.71 -2.94
N LYS A 6 -14.63 5.67 -2.58
CA LYS A 6 -14.18 6.95 -2.00
C LYS A 6 -13.44 6.75 -0.67
N THR A 7 -13.92 5.82 0.15
CA THR A 7 -13.33 5.49 1.45
C THR A 7 -12.02 4.71 1.26
N THR A 8 -11.97 3.78 0.31
CA THR A 8 -10.76 3.02 -0.03
C THR A 8 -9.64 3.96 -0.47
N PHE A 9 -9.90 4.88 -1.41
CA PHE A 9 -8.90 5.86 -1.85
C PHE A 9 -8.38 6.74 -0.72
N LEU A 10 -9.28 7.30 0.09
CA LEU A 10 -8.87 8.20 1.17
C LEU A 10 -8.06 7.46 2.25
N SER A 11 -8.54 6.30 2.69
CA SER A 11 -7.81 5.51 3.70
C SER A 11 -6.46 5.03 3.17
N HIS A 12 -6.41 4.55 1.93
CA HIS A 12 -5.16 4.09 1.31
C HIS A 12 -4.15 5.24 1.18
N ALA A 13 -4.60 6.44 0.79
CA ALA A 13 -3.73 7.61 0.73
C ALA A 13 -3.06 7.93 2.07
N VAL A 14 -3.79 7.80 3.19
CA VAL A 14 -3.24 8.02 4.54
C VAL A 14 -2.32 6.87 4.95
N VAL A 15 -2.76 5.62 4.76
CA VAL A 15 -2.04 4.41 5.18
C VAL A 15 -0.75 4.22 4.39
N ALA A 16 -0.69 4.63 3.12
CA ALA A 16 0.54 4.65 2.33
C ALA A 16 1.37 5.92 2.62
N GLY A 17 0.72 7.07 2.79
CA GLY A 17 1.38 8.37 2.93
C GLY A 17 2.22 8.49 4.20
N ILE A 18 1.67 8.08 5.36
CA ILE A 18 2.37 8.23 6.65
C ILE A 18 3.62 7.33 6.70
N PRO A 19 3.55 6.00 6.45
CA PRO A 19 4.74 5.16 6.43
C PRO A 19 5.70 5.55 5.29
N GLY A 20 5.18 5.97 4.14
CA GLY A 20 6.00 6.43 3.01
C GLY A 20 6.88 7.62 3.39
N LEU A 21 6.30 8.61 4.09
CA LEU A 21 7.03 9.77 4.60
C LEU A 21 8.09 9.38 5.63
N LEU A 22 7.75 8.50 6.57
CA LEU A 22 8.67 8.04 7.62
C LEU A 22 9.84 7.23 7.03
N LEU A 23 9.57 6.36 6.05
CA LEU A 23 10.59 5.60 5.32
C LEU A 23 11.49 6.48 4.46
N LEU A 24 10.96 7.58 3.90
CA LEU A 24 11.75 8.51 3.10
C LEU A 24 12.71 9.36 3.96
N ILE A 25 12.23 9.87 5.10
CA ILE A 25 12.99 10.85 5.91
C ILE A 25 13.86 10.14 6.95
N ILE A 26 13.28 9.21 7.73
CA ILE A 26 13.92 8.59 8.90
C ILE A 26 13.76 7.06 8.93
N PRO A 27 14.15 6.31 7.87
CA PRO A 27 13.87 4.89 7.76
C PRO A 27 14.43 4.07 8.93
N GLY A 28 15.67 4.31 9.34
CA GLY A 28 16.31 3.57 10.44
C GLY A 28 15.57 3.72 11.77
N ARG A 29 15.22 4.95 12.16
CA ARG A 29 14.50 5.21 13.42
C ARG A 29 13.09 4.62 13.38
N PHE A 30 12.40 4.75 12.25
CA PHE A 30 11.06 4.21 12.06
C PHE A 30 11.05 2.67 12.12
N LEU A 31 11.93 2.01 11.38
CA LEU A 31 12.03 0.55 11.37
C LEU A 31 12.45 -0.02 12.73
N LEU A 32 13.43 0.61 13.39
CA LEU A 32 13.85 0.23 14.76
C LEU A 32 12.70 0.36 15.77
N ALA A 33 11.88 1.41 15.67
CA ALA A 33 10.72 1.60 16.53
C ALA A 33 9.66 0.49 16.36
N LEU A 34 9.63 -0.17 15.20
CA LEU A 34 8.76 -1.31 14.93
C LEU A 34 9.41 -2.66 15.25
N GLY A 35 10.61 -2.67 15.83
CA GLY A 35 11.40 -3.88 16.08
C GLY A 35 11.90 -4.55 14.81
N TRP A 36 11.91 -3.83 13.67
CA TRP A 36 12.48 -4.31 12.42
C TRP A 36 13.95 -3.92 12.36
N ALA A 37 14.84 -4.91 12.26
CA ALA A 37 16.26 -4.67 12.07
C ALA A 37 16.50 -3.69 10.90
N PRO A 38 17.42 -2.72 11.05
CA PRO A 38 17.69 -1.73 10.01
C PRO A 38 18.04 -2.41 8.69
N ILE A 39 17.17 -2.25 7.71
CA ILE A 39 17.44 -2.61 6.31
C ILE A 39 18.35 -1.53 5.71
N ASP A 40 18.95 -1.85 4.56
CA ASP A 40 19.57 -0.88 3.69
C ASP A 40 18.73 0.44 3.59
N PRO A 41 19.33 1.58 3.99
CA PRO A 41 18.61 2.85 4.06
C PRO A 41 18.37 3.48 2.69
N VAL A 42 19.01 3.00 1.62
CA VAL A 42 18.75 3.45 0.25
C VAL A 42 17.45 2.82 -0.24
N LEU A 43 17.33 1.49 -0.17
CA LEU A 43 16.12 0.74 -0.54
C LEU A 43 14.91 1.16 0.30
N SER A 44 15.11 1.42 1.59
CA SER A 44 14.04 1.90 2.47
C SER A 44 13.46 3.23 1.99
N ARG A 45 14.30 4.15 1.50
CA ARG A 45 13.84 5.44 0.94
C ARG A 45 13.14 5.29 -0.39
N VAL A 46 13.63 4.38 -1.24
CA VAL A 46 12.98 4.06 -2.52
C VAL A 46 11.58 3.47 -2.26
N LEU A 47 11.44 2.59 -1.28
CA LEU A 47 10.14 2.07 -0.86
C LEU A 47 9.26 3.19 -0.29
N GLY A 48 9.82 4.11 0.49
CA GLY A 48 9.11 5.30 0.98
C GLY A 48 8.57 6.16 -0.16
N ALA A 49 9.39 6.41 -1.20
CA ALA A 49 8.98 7.14 -2.40
C ALA A 49 7.87 6.40 -3.17
N ALA A 50 7.96 5.08 -3.29
CA ALA A 50 6.90 4.27 -3.91
C ALA A 50 5.58 4.40 -3.14
N PHE A 51 5.60 4.33 -1.81
CA PHE A 51 4.39 4.52 -0.99
C PHE A 51 3.82 5.93 -1.11
N LEU A 52 4.66 6.96 -1.17
CA LEU A 52 4.19 8.34 -1.39
C LEU A 52 3.58 8.52 -2.79
N ALA A 53 4.13 7.87 -3.82
CA ALA A 53 3.56 7.88 -5.17
C ALA A 53 2.18 7.19 -5.20
N LEU A 54 2.03 6.05 -4.51
CA LEU A 54 0.73 5.38 -4.34
C LEU A 54 -0.25 6.23 -3.52
N ALA A 55 0.22 6.88 -2.46
CA ALA A 55 -0.59 7.79 -1.66
C ALA A 55 -1.13 8.96 -2.52
N TRP A 56 -0.27 9.51 -3.37
CA TRP A 56 -0.65 10.56 -4.31
C TRP A 56 -1.64 10.06 -5.37
N SER A 57 -1.39 8.90 -5.98
CA SER A 57 -2.32 8.18 -6.86
C SER A 57 -3.70 8.06 -6.23
N SER A 58 -3.75 7.58 -4.99
CA SER A 58 -4.98 7.38 -4.25
C SER A 58 -5.68 8.71 -3.89
N PHE A 59 -4.93 9.75 -3.55
CA PHE A 59 -5.47 11.09 -3.32
C PHE A 59 -6.08 11.70 -4.58
N GLN A 60 -5.46 11.50 -5.74
CA GLN A 60 -5.98 11.94 -7.03
C GLN A 60 -7.28 11.19 -7.39
N GLY A 61 -7.30 9.88 -7.16
CA GLY A 61 -8.49 9.02 -7.27
C GLY A 61 -9.64 9.49 -6.38
N TRP A 62 -9.36 9.96 -5.17
CA TRP A 62 -10.34 10.50 -4.24
C TRP A 62 -10.94 11.85 -4.70
N ARG A 63 -10.11 12.75 -5.25
CA ARG A 63 -10.52 14.14 -5.54
C ARG A 63 -11.28 14.32 -6.85
N ARG A 64 -10.70 13.91 -7.98
CA ARG A 64 -11.13 14.42 -9.31
C ARG A 64 -10.90 13.47 -10.49
N ALA A 65 -10.66 12.18 -10.25
CA ALA A 65 -10.43 11.24 -11.34
C ALA A 65 -11.72 10.95 -12.14
N SER A 66 -11.61 11.03 -13.46
CA SER A 66 -12.61 10.52 -14.41
C SER A 66 -12.77 9.01 -14.29
N GLN A 67 -13.83 8.44 -14.89
CA GLN A 67 -14.08 7.00 -14.77
C GLN A 67 -12.94 6.14 -15.32
N ALA A 68 -12.35 6.56 -16.46
CA ALA A 68 -11.21 5.91 -17.07
C ALA A 68 -9.96 5.98 -16.17
N GLU A 69 -9.64 7.17 -15.65
CA GLU A 69 -8.51 7.35 -14.73
C GLU A 69 -8.68 6.51 -13.46
N ILE A 70 -9.87 6.49 -12.86
CA ILE A 70 -10.13 5.66 -11.68
C ILE A 70 -9.86 4.18 -11.98
N ARG A 71 -10.22 3.69 -13.18
CA ARG A 71 -9.97 2.28 -13.54
C ARG A 71 -8.47 2.00 -13.57
N THR A 72 -7.68 2.82 -14.26
CA THR A 72 -6.23 2.66 -14.30
C THR A 72 -5.59 2.74 -12.91
N LEU A 73 -6.05 3.66 -12.06
CA LEU A 73 -5.57 3.76 -10.69
C LEU A 73 -5.91 2.50 -9.88
N VAL A 74 -7.14 1.99 -9.96
CA VAL A 74 -7.52 0.76 -9.25
C VAL A 74 -6.71 -0.44 -9.73
N GLU A 75 -6.46 -0.56 -11.03
CA GLU A 75 -5.63 -1.64 -11.61
C GLU A 75 -4.18 -1.56 -11.10
N LEU A 76 -3.59 -0.36 -11.06
CA LEU A 76 -2.25 -0.13 -10.51
C LEU A 76 -2.16 -0.50 -9.02
N GLU A 77 -3.09 0.00 -8.21
CA GLU A 77 -3.12 -0.23 -6.76
C GLU A 77 -3.35 -1.72 -6.46
N LEU A 78 -4.24 -2.38 -7.21
CA LEU A 78 -4.46 -3.82 -7.13
C LEU A 78 -3.19 -4.61 -7.47
N ALA A 79 -2.51 -4.26 -8.56
CA ALA A 79 -1.27 -4.93 -8.97
C ALA A 79 -0.19 -4.81 -7.91
N PHE A 80 0.05 -3.59 -7.40
CA PHE A 80 1.07 -3.36 -6.37
C PHE A 80 0.77 -4.13 -5.08
N THR A 81 -0.44 -3.99 -4.56
CA THR A 81 -0.84 -4.64 -3.29
C THR A 81 -0.82 -6.17 -3.40
N THR A 82 -1.20 -6.72 -4.55
CA THR A 82 -1.14 -8.17 -4.82
C THR A 82 0.30 -8.67 -4.89
N LEU A 83 1.16 -7.99 -5.64
CA LEU A 83 2.58 -8.36 -5.76
C LEU A 83 3.31 -8.25 -4.41
N ALA A 84 2.98 -7.23 -3.62
CA ALA A 84 3.49 -7.09 -2.25
C ALA A 84 3.05 -8.27 -1.37
N CYS A 85 1.78 -8.71 -1.46
CA CYS A 85 1.29 -9.90 -0.75
C CYS A 85 2.06 -11.15 -1.17
N VAL A 86 2.25 -11.39 -2.46
CA VAL A 86 2.98 -12.55 -2.98
C VAL A 86 4.43 -12.54 -2.47
N GLY A 87 5.10 -11.39 -2.54
CA GLY A 87 6.47 -11.24 -2.03
C GLY A 87 6.58 -11.52 -0.54
N LEU A 88 5.69 -10.95 0.27
CA LEU A 88 5.68 -11.15 1.73
C LEU A 88 5.28 -12.57 2.13
N LEU A 89 4.31 -13.18 1.45
CA LEU A 89 3.82 -14.52 1.77
C LEU A 89 4.95 -15.56 1.68
N ARG A 90 5.83 -15.44 0.68
CA ARG A 90 7.03 -16.28 0.59
C ARG A 90 7.85 -16.21 1.88
N HIS A 91 8.08 -15.03 2.43
CA HIS A 91 8.88 -14.88 3.64
C HIS A 91 8.15 -15.37 4.90
N LEU A 92 6.86 -15.11 5.01
CA LEU A 92 6.03 -15.49 6.15
C LEU A 92 5.86 -17.02 6.29
N LEU A 93 5.88 -17.76 5.18
CA LEU A 93 5.70 -19.21 5.19
C LEU A 93 6.95 -19.99 5.66
N PHE A 94 8.15 -19.43 5.50
CA PHE A 94 9.40 -20.18 5.71
C PHE A 94 10.27 -19.66 6.86
N ALA A 95 9.91 -18.57 7.53
CA ALA A 95 10.70 -18.01 8.62
C ALA A 95 9.86 -17.29 9.68
N ARG A 96 10.41 -17.20 10.89
CA ARG A 96 9.83 -16.43 12.00
C ARG A 96 10.16 -14.95 11.83
N TRP A 97 9.21 -14.18 11.31
CA TRP A 97 9.33 -12.74 11.18
C TRP A 97 8.67 -11.99 12.34
N PRO A 98 9.15 -10.78 12.66
CA PRO A 98 8.49 -9.91 13.62
C PRO A 98 7.04 -9.63 13.24
N PHE A 99 6.20 -9.36 14.25
CA PHE A 99 4.77 -9.08 14.06
C PHE A 99 4.49 -7.98 13.03
N VAL A 100 5.36 -6.97 12.91
CA VAL A 100 5.20 -5.88 11.92
C VAL A 100 5.14 -6.38 10.48
N VAL A 101 5.83 -7.48 10.12
CA VAL A 101 5.80 -8.03 8.76
C VAL A 101 4.45 -8.68 8.47
N TRP A 102 3.84 -9.34 9.48
CA TRP A 102 2.48 -9.87 9.40
C TRP A 102 1.45 -8.75 9.27
N LEU A 103 1.60 -7.68 10.06
CA LEU A 103 0.74 -6.50 9.97
C LEU A 103 0.82 -5.86 8.59
N LEU A 104 2.03 -5.72 8.03
CA LEU A 104 2.23 -5.19 6.68
C LEU A 104 1.55 -6.06 5.62
N PHE A 105 1.69 -7.39 5.71
CA PHE A 105 0.98 -8.32 4.83
C PHE A 105 -0.54 -8.18 4.93
N ALA A 106 -1.08 -8.12 6.15
CA ALA A 106 -2.53 -7.96 6.37
C ALA A 106 -3.06 -6.66 5.76
N VAL A 107 -2.32 -5.55 5.91
CA VAL A 107 -2.68 -4.27 5.30
C VAL A 107 -2.71 -4.38 3.77
N PHE A 108 -1.68 -4.94 3.15
CA PHE A 108 -1.68 -5.15 1.70
C PHE A 108 -2.81 -6.07 1.23
N ALA A 109 -3.07 -7.15 1.95
CA ALA A 109 -4.14 -8.09 1.61
C ALA A 109 -5.52 -7.43 1.68
N LEU A 110 -5.79 -6.64 2.73
CA LEU A 110 -7.04 -5.90 2.87
C LEU A 110 -7.25 -4.92 1.71
N TYR A 111 -6.21 -4.18 1.32
CA TYR A 111 -6.31 -3.27 0.17
C TYR A 111 -6.42 -4.00 -1.17
N ALA A 112 -5.70 -5.09 -1.38
CA ALA A 112 -5.85 -5.92 -2.58
C ALA A 112 -7.29 -6.42 -2.73
N LEU A 113 -7.91 -6.91 -1.65
CA LEU A 113 -9.31 -7.31 -1.65
C LEU A 113 -10.26 -6.13 -1.91
N ALA A 114 -10.00 -4.97 -1.31
CA ALA A 114 -10.81 -3.77 -1.53
C ALA A 114 -10.76 -3.28 -2.98
N TRP A 115 -9.58 -3.29 -3.61
CA TRP A 115 -9.39 -2.92 -5.01
C TRP A 115 -10.01 -3.94 -5.96
N ALA A 116 -9.83 -5.23 -5.69
CA ALA A 116 -10.47 -6.30 -6.46
C ALA A 116 -12.00 -6.17 -6.40
N ALA A 117 -12.57 -5.99 -5.21
CA ALA A 117 -14.01 -5.78 -5.04
C ALA A 117 -14.51 -4.54 -5.79
N ALA A 118 -13.76 -3.43 -5.76
CA ALA A 118 -14.09 -2.23 -6.51
C ALA A 118 -14.05 -2.44 -8.04
N LEU A 119 -13.11 -3.25 -8.54
CA LEU A 119 -13.01 -3.59 -9.95
C LEU A 119 -14.17 -4.48 -10.39
N PHE A 120 -14.50 -5.52 -9.61
CA PHE A 120 -15.62 -6.42 -9.89
C PHE A 120 -16.98 -5.72 -9.87
N GLN A 121 -17.21 -4.81 -8.92
CA GLN A 121 -18.46 -4.03 -8.84
C GLN A 121 -18.65 -3.08 -10.03
N ARG A 122 -17.60 -2.77 -10.79
CA ARG A 122 -17.65 -1.87 -11.94
C ARG A 122 -17.83 -2.59 -13.29
N GLN A 123 -17.58 -3.89 -13.34
CA GLN A 123 -17.78 -4.71 -14.55
C GLN A 123 -19.23 -5.21 -14.69
N ARG A 124 -20.03 -5.12 -13.63
CA ARG A 124 -21.46 -5.37 -13.62
C ARG A 124 -22.22 -4.08 -13.93
#